data_AF-A0A0Q9TF20-F1
#
_entry.id   AF-A0A0Q9TF20-F1
#
_cell.length_a   1.000
_cell.length_b   1.000
_cell.length_c   1.000
_cell.angle_alpha   90.00
_cell.angle_beta   90.00
_cell.angle_gamma   90.00
#
_symmetry.space_group_name_H-M   'P 1'
#
loop_
_entity.id
_entity.type
_entity.pdbx_description
1 polymer ?
#
loop_
_entity_poly.entity_id
_entity_poly.type
_entity_poly.pdbx_seq_one_letter_code
_entity_poly.pdbx_strand_id
1 'polypeptide(L)'
;MPEVEMPAHEGHGDQGHAAFVAARRDLLVAEHGGGPVAEAAVDRALARLRRGWRRLEREDDVEARVREQVELELDRPRRRRIARRAAGVLVLVVLAGVAWSLRPQPPAVAEETNPLPVPWYDGTELHLAEVAVTLPDLGGFAADGDGVLVERDGEVQRVDADGDLSSYDGVLDPAPEGGARPPDLNPADRVLQSVVAPDGTTLHLVEINSSNPDAGTYVRLSETGKRVFLVCRDGGCVTRLVESGARLR
;
A
#
# COMPACT_ATOMS: atom_id res chain seq x y z
N MET A 1 -2.78 -52.36 44.52
CA MET A 1 -2.19 -51.05 44.85
C MET A 1 -2.30 -50.88 46.35
N PRO A 2 -1.23 -50.57 47.08
CA PRO A 2 -1.32 -50.34 48.52
C PRO A 2 -2.15 -49.08 48.76
N GLU A 3 -3.25 -49.23 49.48
CA GLU A 3 -4.07 -48.14 49.99
C GLU A 3 -3.27 -47.48 51.12
N VAL A 4 -2.59 -46.38 50.81
CA VAL A 4 -1.83 -45.62 51.80
C VAL A 4 -2.83 -44.80 52.61
N GLU A 5 -3.21 -45.33 53.77
CA GLU A 5 -4.08 -44.65 54.74
C GLU A 5 -3.37 -43.36 55.21
N MET A 6 -3.84 -42.20 54.72
CA MET A 6 -3.27 -40.92 55.11
C MET A 6 -3.73 -40.55 56.52
N PRO A 7 -2.80 -40.22 57.45
CA PRO A 7 -3.17 -39.80 58.79
C PRO A 7 -3.97 -38.49 58.74
N ALA A 8 -5.13 -38.48 59.41
CA ALA A 8 -5.94 -37.27 59.64
C ALA A 8 -5.15 -36.29 60.53
N HIS A 9 -4.41 -35.38 59.90
CA HIS A 9 -3.51 -34.45 60.59
C HIS A 9 -4.16 -33.06 60.65
N GLU A 10 -4.57 -32.62 61.84
CA GLU A 10 -5.04 -31.24 62.12
C GLU A 10 -3.87 -30.23 62.12
N GLY A 11 -3.09 -30.19 61.04
CA GLY A 11 -1.94 -29.30 60.89
C GLY A 11 -2.33 -27.94 60.28
N HIS A 12 -1.82 -26.84 60.83
CA HIS A 12 -1.90 -25.52 60.20
C HIS A 12 -1.32 -25.57 58.78
N GLY A 13 -2.07 -25.14 57.76
CA GLY A 13 -1.88 -25.49 56.33
C GLY A 13 -0.51 -25.31 55.64
N ASP A 14 0.50 -24.70 56.27
CA ASP A 14 1.90 -24.81 55.78
C ASP A 14 2.52 -26.19 56.10
N GLN A 15 2.15 -26.78 57.23
CA GLN A 15 2.57 -28.13 57.63
C GLN A 15 1.93 -29.20 56.75
N GLY A 16 0.64 -29.05 56.42
CA GLY A 16 -0.07 -29.97 55.51
C GLY A 16 0.54 -30.00 54.11
N HIS A 17 0.92 -28.83 53.56
CA HIS A 17 1.59 -28.75 52.26
C HIS A 17 2.96 -29.44 52.29
N ALA A 18 3.78 -29.15 53.30
CA ALA A 18 5.11 -29.75 53.43
C ALA A 18 5.04 -31.27 53.60
N ALA A 19 4.09 -31.78 54.40
CA ALA A 19 3.85 -33.20 54.58
C ALA A 19 3.43 -33.88 53.27
N PHE A 20 2.50 -33.28 52.52
CA PHE A 20 2.09 -33.79 51.22
C PHE A 20 3.26 -33.82 50.22
N VAL A 21 4.04 -32.74 50.13
CA VAL A 21 5.22 -32.69 49.24
C VAL A 21 6.21 -33.79 49.61
N ALA A 22 6.53 -33.96 50.89
CA ALA A 22 7.44 -35.00 51.34
C ALA A 22 6.93 -36.42 51.01
N ALA A 23 5.63 -36.66 51.13
CA ALA A 23 5.03 -37.97 50.88
C ALA A 23 4.85 -38.29 49.38
N ARG A 24 4.49 -37.29 48.57
CA ARG A 24 3.95 -37.53 47.21
C ARG A 24 4.84 -37.04 46.08
N ARG A 25 5.82 -36.16 46.34
CA ARG A 25 6.66 -35.56 45.28
C ARG A 25 7.33 -36.63 44.41
N ASP A 26 8.04 -37.57 45.01
CA ASP A 26 8.82 -38.55 44.23
C ASP A 26 7.91 -39.52 43.46
N LEU A 27 6.72 -39.81 43.99
CA LEU A 27 5.71 -40.61 43.31
C LEU A 27 5.12 -39.88 42.11
N LEU A 28 4.83 -38.58 42.23
CA LEU A 28 4.40 -37.75 41.10
C LEU A 28 5.50 -37.65 40.02
N VAL A 29 6.76 -37.52 40.43
CA VAL A 29 7.89 -37.53 39.48
C VAL A 29 7.97 -38.87 38.74
N ALA A 30 7.84 -39.98 39.46
CA ALA A 30 7.86 -41.32 38.86
C ALA A 30 6.64 -41.58 37.94
N GLU A 31 5.43 -41.16 38.34
CA GLU A 31 4.19 -41.27 37.55
C GLU A 31 4.33 -40.61 36.16
N HIS A 32 5.13 -39.54 36.06
CA HIS A 32 5.39 -38.81 34.81
C HIS A 32 6.71 -39.21 34.12
N GLY A 33 7.23 -40.42 34.41
CA GLY A 33 8.40 -40.99 33.73
C GLY A 33 9.77 -40.54 34.27
N GLY A 34 9.78 -39.74 35.33
CA GLY A 34 10.99 -39.31 36.04
C GLY A 34 11.87 -38.31 35.28
N GLY A 35 13.05 -38.06 35.85
CA GLY A 35 14.07 -37.21 35.27
C GLY A 35 13.87 -35.71 35.50
N PRO A 36 14.82 -34.88 35.05
CA PRO A 36 14.92 -33.47 35.45
C PRO A 36 13.76 -32.61 34.95
N VAL A 37 13.11 -33.01 33.85
CA VAL A 37 11.95 -32.29 33.29
C VAL A 37 10.71 -32.52 34.16
N ALA A 38 10.45 -33.76 34.55
CA ALA A 38 9.34 -34.12 35.43
C ALA A 38 9.53 -33.50 36.82
N GLU A 39 10.73 -33.60 37.39
CA GLU A 39 11.08 -32.96 38.67
C GLU A 39 10.80 -31.45 38.65
N ALA A 40 11.33 -30.73 37.66
CA ALA A 40 11.12 -29.30 37.58
C ALA A 40 9.66 -28.90 37.32
N ALA A 41 8.87 -29.75 36.63
CA ALA A 41 7.44 -29.52 36.44
C ALA A 41 6.66 -29.72 37.74
N VAL A 42 6.91 -30.82 38.45
CA VAL A 42 6.32 -31.14 39.75
C VAL A 42 6.65 -30.05 40.78
N ASP A 43 7.92 -29.64 40.88
CA ASP A 43 8.34 -28.59 41.81
C ASP A 43 7.63 -27.26 41.54
N ARG A 44 7.50 -26.87 40.26
CA ARG A 44 6.76 -25.64 39.89
C ARG A 44 5.28 -25.75 40.17
N ALA A 45 4.66 -26.91 39.91
CA ALA A 45 3.25 -27.15 40.18
C ALA A 45 2.98 -27.04 41.69
N LEU A 46 3.76 -27.74 42.51
CA LEU A 46 3.65 -27.72 43.98
C LEU A 46 3.92 -26.33 44.55
N ALA A 47 4.91 -25.59 44.03
CA ALA A 47 5.19 -24.22 44.44
C ALA A 47 4.04 -23.25 44.13
N ARG A 48 3.31 -23.46 43.02
CA ARG A 48 2.11 -22.66 42.68
C ARG A 48 0.95 -22.95 43.61
N LEU A 49 0.71 -24.22 43.89
CA LEU A 49 -0.40 -24.65 44.75
C LEU A 49 -0.18 -24.26 46.22
N ARG A 50 1.07 -24.04 46.66
CA ARG A 50 1.38 -23.55 48.01
C ARG A 50 0.55 -22.33 48.42
N ARG A 51 0.33 -21.37 47.50
CA ARG A 51 -0.44 -20.15 47.81
C ARG A 51 -1.93 -20.39 48.02
N GLY A 52 -2.48 -21.49 47.50
CA GLY A 52 -3.89 -21.87 47.59
C GLY A 52 -4.16 -23.11 48.43
N TRP A 53 -3.13 -23.65 49.09
CA TRP A 53 -3.19 -24.98 49.70
C TRP A 53 -4.31 -25.13 50.72
N ARG A 54 -4.51 -24.12 51.59
CA ARG A 54 -5.58 -24.12 52.61
C ARG A 54 -7.00 -24.24 52.03
N ARG A 55 -7.19 -23.84 50.77
CA ARG A 55 -8.47 -23.98 50.08
C ARG A 55 -8.61 -25.39 49.49
N LEU A 56 -7.55 -25.87 48.88
CA LEU A 56 -7.48 -27.20 48.27
C LEU A 56 -7.63 -28.31 49.30
N GLU A 57 -7.05 -28.15 50.49
CA GLU A 57 -7.15 -29.12 51.60
C GLU A 57 -8.60 -29.35 52.07
N ARG A 58 -9.51 -28.43 51.77
CA ARG A 58 -10.95 -28.57 52.06
C ARG A 58 -11.75 -29.19 50.91
N GLU A 59 -11.12 -29.36 49.76
CA GLU A 59 -11.69 -30.03 48.60
C GLU A 59 -11.28 -31.50 48.68
N ASP A 60 -12.22 -32.42 48.45
CA ASP A 60 -12.00 -33.87 48.62
C ASP A 60 -11.00 -34.47 47.61
N ASP A 61 -10.41 -33.66 46.73
CA ASP A 61 -9.54 -34.13 45.64
C ASP A 61 -8.29 -33.26 45.40
N VAL A 62 -7.50 -33.08 46.47
CA VAL A 62 -6.17 -32.45 46.39
C VAL A 62 -5.28 -33.14 45.35
N GLU A 63 -5.37 -34.47 45.26
CA GLU A 63 -4.46 -35.26 44.42
C GLU A 63 -4.76 -35.08 42.93
N ALA A 64 -6.02 -35.13 42.49
CA ALA A 64 -6.35 -34.85 41.09
C ALA A 64 -5.96 -33.43 40.71
N ARG A 65 -6.15 -32.45 41.61
CA ARG A 65 -5.79 -31.07 41.32
C ARG A 65 -4.29 -30.86 41.19
N VAL A 66 -3.50 -31.56 42.01
CA VAL A 66 -2.03 -31.57 41.88
C VAL A 66 -1.62 -32.21 40.55
N ARG A 67 -2.19 -33.37 40.18
CA ARG A 67 -1.90 -34.04 38.89
C ARG A 67 -2.21 -33.15 37.69
N GLU A 68 -3.39 -32.54 37.66
CA GLU A 68 -3.79 -31.60 36.60
C GLU A 68 -2.79 -30.43 36.49
N GLN A 69 -2.35 -29.89 37.63
CA GLN A 69 -1.39 -28.79 37.63
C GLN A 69 0.00 -29.22 37.15
N VAL A 70 0.43 -30.46 37.41
CA VAL A 70 1.67 -31.04 36.90
C VAL A 70 1.60 -31.23 35.38
N GLU A 71 0.50 -31.79 34.86
CA GLU A 71 0.28 -31.93 33.41
C GLU A 71 0.35 -30.58 32.70
N LEU A 72 -0.27 -29.54 33.27
CA LEU A 72 -0.19 -28.17 32.73
C LEU A 72 1.25 -27.63 32.69
N GLU A 73 2.08 -27.92 33.69
CA GLU A 73 3.48 -27.49 33.70
C GLU A 73 4.36 -28.29 32.73
N LEU A 74 4.07 -29.57 32.53
CA LEU A 74 4.72 -30.42 31.52
C LEU A 74 4.42 -29.95 30.10
N ASP A 75 3.20 -29.49 29.84
CA ASP A 75 2.76 -28.97 28.54
C ASP A 75 3.25 -27.54 28.24
N ARG A 76 3.62 -26.79 29.28
CA ARG A 76 4.05 -25.39 29.17
C ARG A 76 5.15 -25.14 28.12
N PRO A 77 6.26 -25.91 28.06
CA PRO A 77 7.28 -25.72 27.03
C PRO A 77 6.73 -25.94 25.61
N ARG A 78 5.85 -26.93 25.41
CA ARG A 78 5.23 -27.21 24.10
C ARG A 78 4.31 -26.05 23.69
N ARG A 79 3.45 -25.58 24.59
CA ARG A 79 2.55 -24.43 24.36
C ARG A 79 3.32 -23.15 24.02
N ARG A 80 4.43 -22.88 24.72
CA ARG A 80 5.29 -21.72 24.42
C ARG A 80 5.91 -21.78 23.02
N ARG A 81 6.33 -22.96 22.56
CA ARG A 81 6.85 -23.14 21.19
C ARG A 81 5.77 -22.91 20.15
N ILE A 82 4.56 -23.43 20.37
CA ILE A 82 3.41 -23.24 19.46
C ILE A 82 3.03 -21.75 19.40
N ALA A 83 2.88 -21.09 20.55
CA ALA A 83 2.53 -19.67 20.61
C ALA A 83 3.55 -18.78 19.89
N ARG A 84 4.86 -19.06 20.06
CA ARG A 84 5.92 -18.33 19.35
C ARG A 84 5.85 -18.53 17.83
N ARG A 85 5.58 -19.76 17.38
CA ARG A 85 5.40 -20.04 15.94
C ARG A 85 4.18 -19.33 15.38
N ALA A 86 3.05 -19.37 16.07
CA ALA A 86 1.83 -18.68 15.68
C ALA A 86 2.04 -17.16 15.58
N ALA A 87 2.72 -16.56 16.57
CA ALA A 87 3.08 -15.15 16.53
C ALA A 87 4.01 -14.81 15.36
N GLY A 88 5.01 -15.66 15.09
CA GLY A 88 5.90 -15.48 13.93
C GLY A 88 5.16 -15.52 12.59
N VAL A 89 4.23 -16.47 12.41
CA VAL A 89 3.39 -16.55 11.21
C VAL A 89 2.52 -15.31 11.06
N LEU A 90 1.88 -14.85 12.14
CA LEU A 90 1.07 -13.64 12.12
C LEU A 90 1.89 -12.42 11.67
N VAL A 91 3.09 -12.24 12.23
CA VAL A 91 4.00 -11.16 11.84
C VAL A 91 4.36 -11.24 10.36
N LEU A 92 4.66 -12.44 9.84
CA LEU A 92 4.96 -12.61 8.41
C LEU A 92 3.76 -12.27 7.51
N VAL A 93 2.54 -12.66 7.90
CA VAL A 93 1.32 -12.32 7.15
C VAL A 93 1.08 -10.81 7.14
N VAL A 94 1.27 -10.14 8.28
CA VAL A 94 1.16 -8.68 8.36
C VAL A 94 2.21 -7.99 7.48
N LEU A 95 3.47 -8.43 7.55
CA LEU A 95 4.54 -7.87 6.71
C LEU A 95 4.28 -8.10 5.22
N ALA A 96 3.78 -9.27 4.84
CA ALA A 96 3.41 -9.57 3.46
C ALA A 96 2.24 -8.68 2.98
N GLY A 97 1.23 -8.47 3.83
CA GLY A 97 0.11 -7.58 3.52
C GLY A 97 0.55 -6.12 3.33
N VAL A 98 1.42 -5.61 4.20
CA VAL A 98 1.98 -4.24 4.08
C VAL A 98 2.85 -4.11 2.83
N ALA A 99 3.71 -5.09 2.56
CA ALA A 99 4.54 -5.08 1.35
C ALA A 99 3.68 -5.11 0.07
N TRP A 100 2.52 -5.79 0.10
CA TRP A 100 1.58 -5.80 -1.01
C TRP A 100 0.89 -4.44 -1.21
N SER A 101 0.51 -3.76 -0.13
CA SER A 101 -0.19 -2.46 -0.22
C SER A 101 0.71 -1.31 -0.67
N LEU A 102 2.03 -1.46 -0.55
CA LEU A 102 3.01 -0.46 -1.00
C LEU A 102 3.41 -0.63 -2.48
N ARG A 103 2.87 -1.63 -3.19
CA ARG A 103 3.14 -1.79 -4.62
C ARG A 103 2.51 -0.63 -5.40
N PRO A 104 3.22 -0.04 -6.38
CA PRO A 104 2.62 0.92 -7.31
C PRO A 104 1.37 0.31 -7.91
N GLN A 105 0.24 0.99 -7.77
CA GLN A 105 -0.96 0.59 -8.48
C GLN A 105 -0.75 0.90 -9.97
N PRO A 106 -1.24 0.04 -10.89
CA PRO A 106 -1.32 0.43 -12.29
C PRO A 106 -2.15 1.73 -12.39
N PRO A 107 -1.87 2.59 -13.37
CA PRO A 107 -2.68 3.78 -13.59
C PRO A 107 -4.15 3.38 -13.72
N ALA A 108 -5.04 4.22 -13.18
CA ALA A 108 -6.46 4.00 -13.38
C ALA A 108 -6.81 4.36 -14.83
N VAL A 109 -7.54 3.48 -15.51
CA VAL A 109 -8.07 3.70 -16.85
C VAL A 109 -9.58 3.82 -16.74
N ALA A 110 -10.13 4.89 -17.28
CA ALA A 110 -11.57 5.12 -17.38
C ALA A 110 -11.96 5.22 -18.85
N GLU A 111 -13.05 4.57 -19.25
CA GLU A 111 -13.64 4.77 -20.58
C GLU A 111 -14.20 6.20 -20.67
N GLU A 112 -13.65 7.00 -21.56
CA GLU A 112 -14.08 8.38 -21.80
C GLU A 112 -13.85 8.73 -23.28
N THR A 113 -14.93 9.06 -23.99
CA THR A 113 -14.80 9.52 -25.37
C THR A 113 -14.18 10.92 -25.40
N ASN A 114 -12.97 11.02 -25.93
CA ASN A 114 -12.30 12.30 -26.03
C ASN A 114 -12.94 13.15 -27.14
N PRO A 115 -13.38 14.38 -26.83
CA PRO A 115 -13.96 15.27 -27.82
C PRO A 115 -12.94 15.76 -28.86
N LEU A 116 -11.64 15.55 -28.60
CA LEU A 116 -10.54 15.91 -29.49
C LEU A 116 -9.94 14.65 -30.11
N PRO A 117 -9.63 14.64 -31.41
CA PRO A 117 -9.02 13.48 -32.09
C PRO A 117 -7.51 13.35 -31.82
N VAL A 118 -7.01 13.96 -30.74
CA VAL A 118 -5.59 14.01 -30.40
C VAL A 118 -5.41 13.78 -28.89
N PRO A 119 -4.34 13.08 -28.47
CA PRO A 119 -4.02 12.93 -27.07
C PRO A 119 -3.72 14.27 -26.40
N TRP A 120 -4.24 14.48 -25.20
CA TRP A 120 -3.95 15.67 -24.40
C TRP A 120 -3.84 15.34 -22.91
N TYR A 121 -3.08 16.15 -22.19
CA TYR A 121 -2.85 15.98 -20.76
C TYR A 121 -3.42 17.16 -19.99
N ASP A 122 -4.19 16.88 -18.93
CA ASP A 122 -4.88 17.91 -18.15
C ASP A 122 -4.16 18.30 -16.85
N GLY A 123 -3.03 17.65 -16.57
CA GLY A 123 -2.25 17.80 -15.34
C GLY A 123 -2.25 16.56 -14.45
N THR A 124 -3.25 15.68 -14.58
CA THR A 124 -3.31 14.40 -13.87
C THR A 124 -3.78 13.24 -14.74
N GLU A 125 -4.49 13.54 -15.82
CA GLU A 125 -5.11 12.58 -16.71
C GLU A 125 -4.62 12.79 -18.14
N LEU A 126 -4.20 11.69 -18.76
CA LEU A 126 -3.91 11.61 -20.18
C LEU A 126 -5.16 11.10 -20.89
N HIS A 127 -5.75 11.97 -21.71
CA HIS A 127 -6.95 11.68 -22.50
C HIS A 127 -6.54 11.15 -23.87
N LEU A 128 -6.82 9.88 -24.14
CA LEU A 128 -6.63 9.21 -25.43
C LEU A 128 -7.93 9.27 -26.25
N ALA A 129 -8.07 8.49 -27.32
CA ALA A 129 -9.29 8.56 -28.15
C ALA A 129 -10.56 8.09 -27.40
N GLU A 130 -10.44 6.98 -26.67
CA GLU A 130 -11.58 6.29 -26.04
C GLU A 130 -11.42 6.11 -24.52
N VAL A 131 -10.26 6.44 -23.97
CA VAL A 131 -9.95 6.28 -22.54
C VAL A 131 -9.24 7.49 -21.96
N ALA A 132 -9.41 7.71 -20.67
CA ALA A 132 -8.61 8.61 -19.85
C ALA A 132 -7.76 7.79 -18.88
N VAL A 133 -6.46 8.09 -18.80
CA VAL A 133 -5.49 7.37 -17.98
C VAL A 133 -4.94 8.29 -16.90
N THR A 134 -5.14 7.95 -15.63
CA THR A 134 -4.60 8.74 -14.51
C THR A 134 -3.09 8.52 -14.38
N LEU A 135 -2.32 9.52 -14.81
CA LEU A 135 -0.86 9.55 -14.79
C LEU A 135 -0.40 10.82 -14.08
N PRO A 136 -0.34 10.82 -12.73
CA PRO A 136 0.29 11.92 -12.00
C PRO A 136 1.78 11.96 -12.37
N ASP A 137 2.34 13.17 -12.41
CA ASP A 137 3.77 13.39 -12.67
C ASP A 137 4.24 13.03 -14.09
N LEU A 138 3.35 13.15 -15.07
CA LEU A 138 3.72 13.01 -16.48
C LEU A 138 4.64 14.18 -16.90
N GLY A 139 5.81 13.84 -17.43
CA GLY A 139 6.78 14.81 -17.95
C GLY A 139 6.45 15.23 -19.38
N GLY A 140 7.31 14.86 -20.32
CA GLY A 140 7.04 15.00 -21.75
C GLY A 140 6.13 13.87 -22.27
N PHE A 141 5.37 14.14 -23.33
CA PHE A 141 4.71 13.10 -24.11
C PHE A 141 4.66 13.42 -25.60
N ALA A 142 4.59 12.38 -26.42
CA ALA A 142 4.47 12.47 -27.87
C ALA A 142 3.50 11.40 -28.40
N ALA A 143 2.71 11.73 -29.41
CA ALA A 143 1.81 10.76 -30.03
C ALA A 143 2.60 9.66 -30.75
N ASP A 144 2.16 8.41 -30.63
CA ASP A 144 2.74 7.23 -31.29
C ASP A 144 1.63 6.31 -31.81
N GLY A 145 1.25 6.51 -33.07
CA GLY A 145 0.15 5.78 -33.69
C GLY A 145 -1.19 6.10 -33.01
N ASP A 146 -1.79 5.07 -32.41
CA ASP A 146 -3.03 5.12 -31.64
C ASP A 146 -2.81 5.38 -30.14
N GLY A 147 -1.54 5.39 -29.70
CA GLY A 147 -1.13 5.63 -28.33
C GLY A 147 -0.24 6.87 -28.17
N VAL A 148 0.49 6.89 -27.06
CA VAL A 148 1.35 7.99 -26.63
C VAL A 148 2.61 7.43 -25.98
N LEU A 149 3.77 7.97 -26.34
CA LEU A 149 4.99 7.81 -25.56
C LEU A 149 5.02 8.87 -24.45
N VAL A 150 5.22 8.44 -23.21
CA VAL A 150 5.26 9.30 -22.02
C VAL A 150 6.59 9.13 -21.29
N GLU A 151 7.13 10.21 -20.75
CA GLU A 151 8.24 10.18 -19.82
C GLU A 151 7.72 10.22 -18.38
N ARG A 152 8.06 9.19 -17.60
CA ARG A 152 7.65 9.05 -16.20
C ARG A 152 8.77 8.40 -15.40
N ASP A 153 9.08 8.96 -14.24
CA ASP A 153 10.14 8.46 -13.35
C ASP A 153 11.52 8.31 -14.05
N GLY A 154 11.76 9.10 -15.10
CA GLY A 154 12.99 9.06 -15.91
C GLY A 154 13.04 7.91 -16.93
N GLU A 155 11.95 7.17 -17.13
CA GLU A 155 11.81 6.12 -18.12
C GLU A 155 10.77 6.51 -19.19
N VAL A 156 10.96 6.06 -20.43
CA VAL A 156 9.98 6.23 -21.50
C VAL A 156 9.09 4.99 -21.53
N GLN A 157 7.78 5.22 -21.48
CA GLN A 157 6.76 4.18 -21.53
C GLN A 157 5.80 4.49 -22.67
N ARG A 158 5.22 3.46 -23.28
CA ARG A 158 4.12 3.60 -24.23
C ARG A 158 2.80 3.34 -23.52
N VAL A 159 1.87 4.27 -23.64
CA VAL A 159 0.46 4.11 -23.32
C VAL A 159 -0.24 3.79 -24.65
N ASP A 160 -0.81 2.61 -24.83
CA ASP A 160 -1.57 2.29 -26.04
C ASP A 160 -3.00 2.85 -26.01
N ALA A 161 -3.80 2.59 -27.06
CA ALA A 161 -5.15 3.13 -27.21
C ALA A 161 -6.13 2.69 -26.11
N ASP A 162 -5.87 1.56 -25.46
CA ASP A 162 -6.67 1.00 -24.38
C ASP A 162 -6.22 1.51 -23.01
N GLY A 163 -5.14 2.28 -22.96
CA GLY A 163 -4.57 2.84 -21.73
C GLY A 163 -3.55 1.93 -21.05
N ASP A 164 -3.14 0.82 -21.68
CA ASP A 164 -2.16 -0.10 -21.13
C ASP A 164 -0.74 0.46 -21.27
N LEU A 165 0.04 0.32 -20.19
CA LEU A 165 1.44 0.75 -20.11
C LEU A 165 2.38 -0.38 -20.51
N SER A 166 3.34 -0.06 -21.38
CA SER A 166 4.46 -0.93 -21.73
C SER A 166 5.78 -0.17 -21.73
N SER A 167 6.89 -0.86 -21.44
CA SER A 167 8.23 -0.27 -21.52
C SER A 167 8.60 0.04 -22.97
N TYR A 168 9.22 1.20 -23.21
CA TYR A 168 9.72 1.60 -24.53
C TYR A 168 11.23 1.88 -24.48
N ASP A 169 12.00 1.13 -25.27
CA ASP A 169 13.48 1.22 -25.25
C ASP A 169 14.05 2.37 -26.10
N GLY A 170 13.20 3.17 -26.74
CA GLY A 170 13.63 4.33 -27.53
C GLY A 170 13.71 5.62 -26.71
N VAL A 171 14.12 6.70 -27.38
CA VAL A 171 14.15 8.04 -26.79
C VAL A 171 12.85 8.73 -27.14
N LEU A 172 12.23 9.41 -26.16
CA LEU A 172 11.15 10.33 -26.45
C LEU A 172 11.71 11.48 -27.28
N ASP A 173 11.37 11.52 -28.56
CA ASP A 173 11.71 12.65 -29.45
C ASP A 173 10.54 13.64 -29.40
N PRO A 174 10.63 14.73 -28.60
CA PRO A 174 9.51 15.66 -28.38
C PRO A 174 9.28 16.48 -29.65
N ALA A 175 8.54 15.90 -30.59
CA ALA A 175 8.25 16.40 -31.93
C ALA A 175 9.50 16.57 -32.83
N PRO A 176 9.40 16.24 -34.13
CA PRO A 176 10.49 16.47 -35.05
C PRO A 176 10.88 17.96 -35.05
N GLU A 177 12.18 18.26 -34.95
CA GLU A 177 12.79 19.60 -35.01
C GLU A 177 12.47 20.41 -36.30
N GLY A 178 11.52 19.98 -37.12
CA GLY A 178 11.13 20.60 -38.39
C GLY A 178 9.83 21.42 -38.37
N GLY A 179 9.18 21.59 -37.21
CA GLY A 179 8.00 22.46 -37.11
C GLY A 179 8.32 23.91 -37.45
N ALA A 180 7.38 24.61 -38.10
CA ALA A 180 7.50 26.05 -38.26
C ALA A 180 7.65 26.69 -36.88
N ARG A 181 8.65 27.55 -36.69
CA ARG A 181 8.80 28.29 -35.44
C ARG A 181 7.50 29.09 -35.23
N PRO A 182 6.91 29.09 -34.02
CA PRO A 182 5.79 29.97 -33.74
C PRO A 182 6.21 31.41 -34.06
N PRO A 183 5.27 32.25 -34.53
CA PRO A 183 5.58 33.64 -34.83
C PRO A 183 6.08 34.35 -33.56
N ASP A 184 6.74 35.50 -33.71
CA ASP A 184 7.14 36.31 -32.55
C ASP A 184 5.89 36.71 -31.74
N LEU A 185 5.69 36.05 -30.61
CA LEU A 185 4.58 36.31 -29.70
C LEU A 185 4.92 37.46 -28.74
N ASN A 186 3.89 38.01 -28.06
CA ASN A 186 4.16 38.90 -26.94
C ASN A 186 4.97 38.12 -25.89
N PRO A 187 5.99 38.71 -25.23
CA PRO A 187 6.73 38.04 -24.17
C PRO A 187 5.87 37.49 -23.01
N ALA A 188 4.65 38.02 -22.84
CA ALA A 188 3.69 37.50 -21.86
C ALA A 188 2.95 36.25 -22.34
N ASP A 189 2.86 36.02 -23.65
CA ASP A 189 2.16 34.86 -24.23
C ASP A 189 3.03 33.60 -24.11
N ARG A 190 2.38 32.45 -24.03
CA ARG A 190 3.05 31.16 -23.86
C ARG A 190 2.53 30.14 -24.86
N VAL A 191 3.44 29.55 -25.62
CA VAL A 191 3.12 28.36 -26.43
C VAL A 191 2.95 27.19 -25.47
N LEU A 192 1.76 26.59 -25.45
CA LEU A 192 1.44 25.44 -24.61
C LEU A 192 1.79 24.13 -25.34
N GLN A 193 1.49 24.04 -26.63
CA GLN A 193 1.70 22.83 -27.43
C GLN A 193 1.94 23.19 -28.90
N SER A 194 2.71 22.36 -29.60
CA SER A 194 2.88 22.45 -31.07
C SER A 194 2.74 21.07 -31.68
N VAL A 195 2.00 20.96 -32.78
CA VAL A 195 1.82 19.69 -33.51
C VAL A 195 2.12 19.93 -34.98
N VAL A 196 2.93 19.09 -35.60
CA VAL A 196 3.22 19.14 -37.05
C VAL A 196 2.37 18.08 -37.75
N ALA A 197 1.50 18.50 -38.66
CA ALA A 197 0.69 17.63 -39.49
C ALA A 197 1.55 17.01 -40.63
N PRO A 198 1.14 15.88 -41.22
CA PRO A 198 1.89 15.22 -42.30
C PRO A 198 2.12 16.10 -43.54
N ASP A 199 1.31 17.13 -43.75
CA ASP A 199 1.44 18.07 -44.86
C ASP A 199 2.40 19.25 -44.55
N GLY A 200 3.09 19.21 -43.41
CA GLY A 200 4.01 20.26 -42.94
C GLY A 200 3.33 21.41 -42.20
N THR A 201 1.99 21.40 -42.06
CA THR A 201 1.28 22.43 -41.28
C THR A 201 1.60 22.28 -39.80
N THR A 202 2.04 23.35 -39.14
CA THR A 202 2.28 23.36 -37.69
C THR A 202 1.13 24.06 -36.97
N LEU A 203 0.54 23.41 -35.98
CA LEU A 203 -0.53 23.97 -35.16
C LEU A 203 0.01 24.24 -33.76
N HIS A 204 0.08 25.51 -33.36
CA HIS A 204 0.48 25.91 -32.02
C HIS A 204 -0.75 26.26 -31.19
N LEU A 205 -0.90 25.67 -30.00
CA LEU A 205 -1.80 26.16 -28.97
C LEU A 205 -1.07 27.23 -28.17
N VAL A 206 -1.58 28.46 -28.17
CA VAL A 206 -0.96 29.60 -27.49
C VAL A 206 -1.93 30.17 -26.45
N GLU A 207 -1.44 30.36 -25.24
CA GLU A 207 -2.11 31.14 -24.21
C GLU A 207 -1.70 32.60 -24.33
N ILE A 208 -2.66 33.46 -24.66
CA ILE A 208 -2.48 34.90 -24.75
C ILE A 208 -2.72 35.51 -23.38
N ASN A 209 -1.70 36.14 -22.82
CA ASN A 209 -1.81 36.90 -21.58
C ASN A 209 -2.09 38.36 -21.94
N SER A 210 -3.28 38.86 -21.60
CA SER A 210 -3.53 40.30 -21.75
C SER A 210 -2.68 41.03 -20.72
N SER A 211 -1.67 41.76 -21.18
CA SER A 211 -0.75 42.55 -20.35
C SER A 211 -1.41 43.78 -19.69
N ASN A 212 -2.73 43.96 -19.87
CA ASN A 212 -3.48 45.07 -19.29
C ASN A 212 -4.94 44.68 -18.97
N PRO A 213 -5.19 43.81 -17.96
CA PRO A 213 -6.55 43.55 -17.54
C PRO A 213 -7.12 44.84 -16.89
N ASP A 214 -8.29 45.28 -17.34
CA ASP A 214 -9.01 46.38 -16.70
C ASP A 214 -9.11 46.14 -15.19
N ALA A 215 -9.01 47.21 -14.39
CA ALA A 215 -8.99 47.18 -12.91
C ALA A 215 -10.16 46.39 -12.26
N GLY A 216 -11.22 46.10 -13.00
CA GLY A 216 -12.35 45.25 -12.55
C GLY A 216 -12.16 43.73 -12.75
N THR A 217 -11.14 43.28 -13.47
CA THR A 217 -10.98 41.88 -13.92
C THR A 217 -10.01 41.06 -13.04
N TYR A 218 -9.51 41.65 -11.95
CA TYR A 218 -8.46 41.04 -11.11
C TYR A 218 -8.95 39.90 -10.19
N VAL A 219 -10.26 39.62 -10.14
CA VAL A 219 -10.82 38.61 -9.23
C VAL A 219 -10.95 37.21 -9.87
N ARG A 220 -10.67 37.06 -11.19
CA ARG A 220 -10.75 35.76 -11.89
C ARG A 220 -9.55 35.45 -12.80
N LEU A 221 -8.38 36.04 -12.53
CA LEU A 221 -7.18 35.82 -13.34
C LEU A 221 -6.66 34.37 -13.34
N SER A 222 -7.10 33.52 -12.41
CA SER A 222 -6.83 32.08 -12.43
C SER A 222 -7.69 31.29 -13.43
N GLU A 223 -8.69 31.91 -14.08
CA GLU A 223 -9.68 31.20 -14.92
C GLU A 223 -9.65 31.56 -16.42
N THR A 224 -8.95 32.61 -16.88
CA THR A 224 -9.13 33.09 -18.27
C THR A 224 -7.85 33.56 -18.97
N GLY A 225 -6.86 32.67 -19.14
CA GLY A 225 -5.93 32.82 -20.25
C GLY A 225 -6.70 32.59 -21.56
N LYS A 226 -6.69 33.55 -22.50
CA LYS A 226 -7.34 33.33 -23.81
C LYS A 226 -6.47 32.39 -24.61
N ARG A 227 -6.97 31.18 -24.90
CA ARG A 227 -6.26 30.19 -25.71
C ARG A 227 -6.62 30.37 -27.19
N VAL A 228 -5.61 30.39 -28.05
CA VAL A 228 -5.78 30.47 -29.51
C VAL A 228 -4.98 29.37 -30.19
N PHE A 229 -5.44 28.95 -31.36
CA PHE A 229 -4.61 28.14 -32.25
C PHE A 229 -3.95 29.03 -33.29
N LEU A 230 -2.65 28.85 -33.49
CA LEU A 230 -1.91 29.40 -34.62
C LEU A 230 -1.67 28.26 -35.60
N VAL A 231 -2.22 28.38 -36.80
CA VAL A 231 -1.99 27.41 -37.87
C VAL A 231 -0.95 27.99 -38.81
N CYS A 232 0.23 27.40 -38.82
CA CYS A 232 1.40 27.85 -39.56
C CYS A 232 1.68 26.94 -40.76
N ARG A 233 1.84 27.53 -41.95
CA ARG A 233 2.19 26.84 -43.21
C ARG A 233 3.08 27.75 -44.04
N ASP A 234 4.11 27.17 -44.67
CA ASP A 234 5.01 27.89 -45.61
C ASP A 234 5.59 29.21 -45.05
N GLY A 235 5.90 29.24 -43.75
CA GLY A 235 6.45 30.41 -43.06
C GLY A 235 5.44 31.50 -42.67
N GLY A 236 4.15 31.32 -42.96
CA GLY A 236 3.07 32.20 -42.50
C GLY A 236 2.19 31.52 -41.45
N CYS A 237 1.64 32.30 -40.51
CA CYS A 237 0.74 31.79 -39.48
C CYS A 237 -0.59 32.54 -39.50
N VAL A 238 -1.70 31.80 -39.37
CA VAL A 238 -3.04 32.35 -39.26
C VAL A 238 -3.59 32.03 -37.88
N THR A 239 -4.01 33.07 -37.15
CA THR A 239 -4.66 32.92 -35.85
C THR A 239 -6.11 32.49 -36.02
N ARG A 240 -6.50 31.42 -35.33
CA ARG A 240 -7.88 31.01 -35.14
C ARG A 240 -8.21 31.11 -33.66
N LEU A 241 -9.07 32.09 -33.33
CA LEU A 241 -9.54 32.28 -31.97
C LEU A 241 -10.43 31.11 -31.57
N VAL A 242 -10.15 30.50 -30.41
CA VAL A 242 -11.08 29.58 -29.76
C VAL A 242 -11.68 30.33 -28.59
N GLU A 243 -12.91 30.78 -28.73
CA GLU A 243 -13.66 31.19 -27.53
C GLU A 243 -13.92 29.94 -26.70
N SER A 244 -13.45 29.94 -25.45
CA SER A 244 -13.82 28.94 -24.46
C SER A 244 -15.34 28.80 -24.42
N GLY A 245 -15.87 27.66 -24.87
CA GLY A 245 -17.31 27.38 -24.96
C GLY A 245 -17.88 27.28 -26.39
N ALA A 246 -17.11 27.63 -27.42
CA ALA A 246 -17.53 27.40 -28.81
C ALA A 246 -17.34 25.92 -29.17
N ARG A 247 -18.46 25.21 -29.41
CA ARG A 247 -18.42 23.88 -30.04
C ARG A 247 -17.80 24.03 -31.43
N LEU A 248 -16.67 23.38 -31.67
CA LEU A 248 -16.19 23.12 -33.03
C LEU A 248 -17.29 22.29 -33.72
N ARG A 249 -17.91 22.87 -34.74
CA ARG A 249 -18.88 22.21 -35.62
C ARG A 249 -18.24 21.99 -36.98
#